data_AF-A0A345ZU05-F1
#
_entry.id   AF-A0A345ZU05-F1
#
_cell.length_a   1.000
_cell.length_b   1.000
_cell.length_c   1.000
_cell.angle_alpha   90.00
_cell.angle_beta   90.00
_cell.angle_gamma   90.00
#
_symmetry.space_group_name_H-M   'P 1'
#
loop_
_entity.id
_entity.type
_entity.pdbx_description
1 polymer ?
#
loop_
_entity_poly.entity_id
_entity_poly.type
_entity_poly.pdbx_seq_one_letter_code
_entity_poly.pdbx_strand_id
1 'polypeptide(L)' 'MVNPVTAIAPGLLRVLNAFVSSTLVSSTSEARRRIKAGGLKVNDVTVTDEKSTLSAKDLTPEGVIKLSLGKKKHILLKPT' A
#
# COMPACT_ATOMS: atom_id res chain seq x y z
N MET A 1 7.21 7.34 19.09
CA MET A 1 5.99 7.09 18.30
C MET A 1 6.32 7.44 16.85
N VAL A 2 6.85 6.48 16.09
CA VAL A 2 7.32 6.70 14.71
C VAL A 2 6.15 6.48 13.76
N ASN A 3 5.61 7.57 13.21
CA ASN A 3 4.71 7.52 12.07
C ASN A 3 5.57 7.76 10.81
N PRO A 4 5.91 6.73 10.01
CA PRO A 4 6.50 6.96 8.71
C PRO A 4 5.38 7.42 7.75
N VAL A 5 5.05 8.71 7.79
CA VAL A 5 4.31 9.34 6.69
C VAL A 5 5.28 9.38 5.51
N THR A 6 5.23 8.33 4.70
CA THR A 6 6.07 8.24 3.51
C THR A 6 5.38 9.05 2.43
N ALA A 7 5.99 10.17 2.04
CA ALA A 7 5.52 11.06 0.99
C ALA A 7 5.60 10.34 -0.36
N ILE A 8 4.50 10.32 -1.11
CA ILE A 8 4.45 9.69 -2.43
C ILE A 8 3.63 10.57 -3.37
N ALA A 9 4.22 10.94 -4.51
CA ALA A 9 3.56 11.70 -5.56
C ALA A 9 2.34 10.91 -6.11
N PRO A 10 1.13 11.50 -6.09
CA PRO A 10 -0.07 10.86 -6.61
C PRO A 10 -0.02 10.85 -8.14
N GLY A 11 0.05 9.66 -8.76
CA GLY A 11 -0.15 9.54 -10.22
C GLY A 11 0.48 8.33 -10.90
N LEU A 12 1.53 7.72 -10.35
CA LEU A 12 2.28 6.66 -11.04
C LEU A 12 2.73 5.50 -10.14
N LEU A 13 2.29 5.46 -8.88
CA LEU A 13 2.86 4.51 -7.93
C LEU A 13 2.18 3.14 -7.99
N ARG A 14 2.96 2.12 -8.32
CA ARG A 14 2.50 0.73 -8.24
C ARG A 14 2.22 0.36 -6.78
N VAL A 15 1.17 -0.44 -6.55
CA VAL A 15 0.79 -0.92 -5.22
C VAL A 15 2.01 -1.55 -4.51
N LEU A 16 2.80 -2.36 -5.22
CA LEU A 16 4.05 -2.94 -4.72
C LEU A 16 5.00 -1.90 -4.10
N ASN A 17 5.19 -0.78 -4.78
CA ASN A 17 6.08 0.29 -4.32
C ASN A 17 5.51 1.00 -3.10
N ALA A 18 4.18 1.12 -2.99
CA ALA A 18 3.55 1.71 -1.82
C ALA A 18 3.81 0.88 -0.56
N PHE A 19 3.68 -0.45 -0.69
CA PHE A 19 3.96 -1.38 0.41
C PHE A 19 5.44 -1.38 0.83
N VAL A 20 6.36 -1.24 -0.12
CA VAL A 20 7.81 -1.12 0.16
C VAL A 20 8.11 0.23 0.82
N SER A 21 7.55 1.31 0.26
CA SER A 21 7.71 2.67 0.79
C SER A 21 7.13 2.80 2.19
N SER A 22 6.02 2.11 2.48
CA SER A 22 5.43 2.05 3.81
C SER A 22 6.15 1.11 4.78
N THR A 23 7.31 0.56 4.40
CA THR A 23 8.11 -0.39 5.20
C THR A 23 7.30 -1.61 5.68
N LEU A 24 6.19 -1.94 5.00
CA LEU A 24 5.32 -3.08 5.34
C LEU A 24 5.94 -4.40 4.85
N VAL A 25 6.61 -4.32 3.70
CA VAL A 25 7.38 -5.39 3.08
C VAL A 25 8.82 -4.97 2.93
N SER A 26 9.71 -5.95 2.94
CA SER A 26 11.15 -5.72 2.84
C SER A 26 11.57 -5.42 1.39
N SER A 27 10.79 -5.89 0.41
CA SER A 27 11.09 -5.75 -1.01
C SER A 27 9.86 -5.92 -1.91
N THR A 28 9.96 -5.46 -3.16
CA THR A 28 8.91 -5.63 -4.20
C THR A 28 8.69 -7.11 -4.53
N SER A 29 9.71 -7.96 -4.44
CA SER A 29 9.58 -9.42 -4.58
C SER A 29 8.76 -10.03 -3.44
N GLU A 30 8.91 -9.52 -2.22
CA GLU A 30 8.13 -9.96 -1.06
C GLU A 30 6.66 -9.54 -1.20
N ALA A 31 6.40 -8.30 -1.65
CA ALA A 31 5.04 -7.85 -1.96
C ALA A 31 4.35 -8.76 -2.98
N ARG A 32 5.03 -9.12 -4.08
CA ARG A 32 4.47 -10.04 -5.10
C ARG A 32 4.08 -11.39 -4.52
N ARG A 33 4.94 -11.99 -3.68
CA ARG A 33 4.63 -13.25 -2.99
C ARG A 33 3.40 -13.11 -2.08
N ARG A 34 3.28 -11.99 -1.38
CA ARG A 34 2.18 -11.73 -0.45
C ARG A 34 0.84 -11.44 -1.16
N ILE A 35 0.88 -10.81 -2.34
CA ILE A 35 -0.29 -10.66 -3.24
C ILE A 35 -0.78 -12.04 -3.66
N LYS A 36 0.13 -12.90 -4.13
CA LYS A 36 -0.21 -14.27 -4.52
C LYS A 36 -0.75 -15.11 -3.36
N ALA A 37 -0.32 -14.82 -2.13
CA ALA A 37 -0.85 -15.43 -0.91
C ALA A 37 -2.18 -14.81 -0.43
N GLY A 38 -2.72 -13.79 -1.11
CA GLY A 38 -3.97 -13.11 -0.74
C GLY A 38 -3.88 -12.27 0.54
N GLY A 39 -2.66 -11.90 0.97
CA GLY A 39 -2.41 -11.24 2.24
C GLY A 39 -2.37 -9.71 2.19
N LEU A 40 -2.40 -9.11 1.00
CA LEU A 40 -2.35 -7.66 0.81
C LEU A 40 -3.75 -7.09 0.61
N LYS A 41 -4.04 -6.01 1.34
CA LYS A 41 -5.26 -5.23 1.14
C LYS A 41 -4.96 -3.74 1.07
N VAL A 42 -5.67 -3.04 0.21
CA VAL A 42 -5.65 -1.59 0.01
C VAL A 42 -7.08 -1.10 0.20
N ASN A 43 -7.32 -0.16 1.11
CA ASN A 43 -8.66 0.35 1.42
C ASN A 43 -9.68 -0.76 1.70
N ASP A 44 -9.26 -1.80 2.43
CA ASP A 44 -10.01 -3.04 2.70
C ASP A 44 -10.33 -3.92 1.48
N VAL A 45 -9.87 -3.55 0.29
CA VAL A 45 -9.94 -4.36 -0.93
C VAL A 45 -8.71 -5.25 -1.04
N THR A 46 -8.90 -6.55 -1.23
CA THR A 46 -7.79 -7.49 -1.46
C THR A 46 -7.12 -7.19 -2.79
N VAL A 47 -5.81 -6.97 -2.75
CA VAL A 47 -4.99 -6.79 -3.95
C VAL A 47 -4.65 -8.15 -4.50
N THR A 48 -5.21 -8.48 -5.66
CA THR A 48 -4.89 -9.72 -6.40
C THR A 48 -3.96 -9.45 -7.58
N ASP A 49 -3.93 -8.21 -8.09
CA ASP A 49 -3.09 -7.81 -9.21
C ASP A 49 -1.89 -6.96 -8.76
N GLU A 50 -0.69 -7.45 -9.05
CA GLU A 50 0.61 -6.80 -8.80
C GLU A 50 0.92 -5.63 -9.74
N LYS A 51 0.18 -5.49 -10.84
CA LYS A 51 0.25 -4.33 -11.74
C LYS A 51 -0.67 -3.19 -11.33
N SER A 52 -1.50 -3.40 -10.30
CA SER A 52 -2.35 -2.35 -9.74
C SER A 52 -1.52 -1.11 -9.38
N THR A 53 -2.05 0.04 -9.74
CA THR A 53 -1.46 1.36 -9.47
C THR A 53 -2.37 2.09 -8.50
N LEU A 54 -1.79 2.74 -7.50
CA LEU A 54 -2.50 3.66 -6.64
C LEU A 54 -2.64 4.98 -7.36
N SER A 55 -3.88 5.40 -7.53
CA SER A 55 -4.23 6.67 -8.16
C SER A 55 -4.93 7.59 -7.17
N ALA A 56 -5.17 8.84 -7.57
CA ALA A 56 -6.02 9.76 -6.81
C ALA A 56 -7.46 9.25 -6.63
N LYS A 57 -7.89 8.24 -7.39
CA LYS A 57 -9.21 7.60 -7.21
C LYS A 57 -9.26 6.67 -5.99
N ASP A 58 -8.10 6.18 -5.54
CA ASP A 58 -7.97 5.33 -4.36
C ASP A 58 -7.78 6.15 -3.08
N LEU A 59 -7.72 7.48 -3.19
CA LEU A 59 -7.68 8.36 -2.05
C LEU A 59 -9.06 8.40 -1.38
N THR A 60 -9.06 8.16 -0.07
CA THR A 60 -10.22 8.46 0.76
C THR A 60 -10.46 9.99 0.84
N PRO A 61 -11.64 10.45 1.30
CA PRO A 61 -11.94 11.88 1.44
C PRO A 61 -10.96 12.65 2.33
N GLU A 62 -10.26 11.95 3.22
CA GLU A 62 -9.22 12.51 4.11
C GLU A 62 -7.82 12.55 3.45
N GLY A 63 -7.72 12.13 2.18
CA GLY A 63 -6.45 12.06 1.47
C GLY A 63 -5.54 10.93 1.95
N VAL A 64 -6.08 9.85 2.51
CA VAL A 64 -5.30 8.69 2.99
C VAL A 64 -5.60 7.41 2.18
N ILE A 65 -4.61 6.52 2.09
CA ILE A 65 -4.72 5.15 1.57
C ILE A 65 -4.39 4.18 2.70
N LYS A 66 -5.32 3.29 3.05
CA LYS A 66 -5.11 2.29 4.10
C LYS A 66 -4.45 1.05 3.50
N LEU A 67 -3.20 0.78 3.86
CA LEU A 67 -2.49 -0.44 3.48
C LEU A 67 -2.53 -1.43 4.63
N SER A 68 -3.04 -2.62 4.36
CA SER A 68 -3.09 -3.72 5.33
C SER A 68 -2.32 -4.92 4.79
N LEU A 69 -1.49 -5.49 5.65
CA LEU A 69 -0.74 -6.72 5.43
C LEU A 69 -1.14 -7.73 6.49
N GLY A 70 -2.03 -8.64 6.09
CA GLY A 70 -2.63 -9.64 6.97
C GLY A 70 -3.37 -9.03 8.18
N LYS A 71 -3.40 -9.77 9.29
CA LYS A 71 -4.13 -9.39 10.53
C LYS A 71 -3.32 -8.49 11.49
N LYS A 72 -2.01 -8.32 11.29
CA LYS A 72 -1.11 -7.72 12.30
C LYS A 72 -0.47 -6.39 11.90
N LYS A 73 -0.35 -6.08 10.60
CA LYS A 73 0.35 -4.87 10.15
C LYS A 73 -0.57 -4.04 9.26
N HIS A 74 -0.88 -2.82 9.65
CA HIS A 74 -1.58 -1.84 8.84
C HIS A 74 -0.89 -0.49 8.96
N ILE A 75 -0.83 0.26 7.86
CA ILE A 75 -0.32 1.63 7.81
C ILE A 75 -1.30 2.49 7.01
N LEU A 76 -1.47 3.74 7.46
CA LEU A 76 -2.15 4.78 6.70
C LEU A 76 -1.11 5.57 5.93
N LEU A 77 -1.30 5.63 4.62
CA LEU A 77 -0.41 6.33 3.71
C LEU A 77 -1.05 7.66 3.31
N LYS A 78 -0.36 8.78 3.56
CA LYS A 78 -0.78 10.11 3.16
C LYS A 78 0.08 10.56 1.99
N PRO A 79 -0.44 10.63 0.75
CA PRO A 79 0.16 11.49 -0.26
C PRO A 79 0.22 12.93 0.28
N THR A 80 1.38 13.56 0.13
CA THR A 80 1.58 15.01 0.28
C THR A 80 1.62 15.62 -1.10
#